data_AF-A0A2V5XG55-F1
#
_entry.id   AF-A0A2V5XG55-F1
#
_cell.length_a   1.000
_cell.length_b   1.000
_cell.length_c   1.000
_cell.angle_alpha   90.00
_cell.angle_beta   90.00
_cell.angle_gamma   90.00
#
_symmetry.space_group_name_H-M   'P 1'
#
loop_
_entity.id
_entity.type
_entity.pdbx_description
1 polymer ?
#
loop_
_entity_poly.entity_id
_entity_poly.type
_entity_poly.pdbx_seq_one_letter_code
_entity_poly.pdbx_strand_id
1 'polypeptide(L)'
;MLKDVTLINGSSFDAATTSAVRQILGGGEVGLFIFDADSNVHRDLDCYGDLLSDNCWVVIDDYFGPGAKAAPLRAQVDELAAAGQLLPFGYYGWGTWVGQWQRK
;
A
#
# COMPACT_ATOMS: atom_id res chain seq x y z
N MET A 1 25.66 -6.97 -12.12
CA MET A 1 24.91 -5.70 -12.10
C MET A 1 23.80 -5.87 -11.09
N LEU A 2 23.82 -5.09 -10.01
CA LEU A 2 22.67 -4.99 -9.12
C LEU A 2 21.53 -4.37 -9.95
N LYS A 3 20.47 -5.15 -10.19
CA LYS A 3 19.23 -4.61 -10.74
C LYS A 3 18.47 -3.96 -9.57
N ASP A 4 18.90 -2.76 -9.18
CA ASP A 4 18.30 -2.05 -8.03
C ASP A 4 16.88 -1.54 -8.32
N VAL A 5 16.44 -1.61 -9.59
CA VAL A 5 15.11 -1.21 -10.02
C VAL A 5 14.50 -2.31 -10.88
N THR A 6 13.26 -2.69 -10.55
CA THR A 6 12.44 -3.58 -11.37
C THR A 6 11.13 -2.89 -11.70
N LEU A 7 10.77 -2.86 -12.99
CA LEU A 7 9.50 -2.35 -13.49
C LEU A 7 8.62 -3.53 -13.90
N ILE A 8 7.37 -3.54 -13.45
CA ILE A 8 6.36 -4.53 -13.84
C ILE A 8 5.25 -3.77 -14.54
N ASN A 9 4.88 -4.20 -15.75
CA ASN A 9 3.84 -3.55 -16.55
C ASN A 9 2.53 -4.35 -16.47
N GLY A 10 1.46 -3.70 -16.03
CA GLY A 10 0.12 -4.27 -15.82
C GLY A 10 -0.64 -3.52 -14.74
N SER A 11 -1.90 -3.87 -14.50
CA SER A 11 -2.63 -3.34 -13.35
C SER A 11 -2.10 -4.00 -12.07
N SER A 12 -1.97 -3.25 -10.97
CA SER A 12 -1.41 -3.76 -9.71
C SER A 12 -2.16 -4.99 -9.19
N PHE A 13 -3.48 -5.01 -9.33
CA PHE A 13 -4.35 -6.10 -8.89
C PHE A 13 -4.48 -7.26 -9.88
N ASP A 14 -3.91 -7.17 -11.08
CA ASP A 14 -4.00 -8.26 -12.06
C ASP A 14 -3.15 -9.46 -11.61
N ALA A 15 -3.67 -10.67 -11.83
CA ALA A 15 -3.03 -11.92 -11.39
C ALA A 15 -1.60 -12.09 -11.95
N ALA A 16 -1.35 -11.64 -13.18
CA ALA A 16 -0.02 -11.67 -13.79
C ALA A 16 0.96 -10.73 -13.07
N THR A 17 0.51 -9.51 -12.74
CA THR A 17 1.30 -8.51 -12.02
C THR A 17 1.63 -8.97 -10.61
N THR A 18 0.62 -9.43 -9.85
CA THR A 18 0.83 -9.91 -8.48
C THR A 18 1.74 -11.14 -8.43
N SER A 19 1.61 -12.06 -9.40
CA SER A 19 2.52 -13.21 -9.53
C SER A 19 3.96 -12.77 -9.83
N ALA A 20 4.16 -11.79 -10.71
CA ALA A 20 5.48 -11.26 -11.03
C ALA A 20 6.14 -10.61 -9.80
N VAL A 21 5.40 -9.78 -9.05
CA VAL A 21 5.87 -9.17 -7.79
C VAL A 21 6.36 -10.24 -6.82
N ARG A 22 5.57 -11.30 -6.62
CA ARG A 22 5.90 -12.42 -5.72
C ARG A 22 7.15 -13.18 -6.14
N GLN A 23 7.30 -13.44 -7.44
CA GLN A 23 8.49 -14.10 -7.98
C GLN A 23 9.76 -13.27 -7.77
N ILE A 24 9.66 -11.94 -7.85
CA ILE A 24 10.80 -11.02 -7.69
C ILE A 24 11.19 -10.87 -6.22
N LEU A 25 10.21 -10.71 -5.32
CA LEU A 25 10.46 -10.39 -3.91
C LEU A 25 10.78 -11.61 -3.04
N GLY A 26 10.43 -12.83 -3.45
CA GLY A 26 10.99 -14.05 -2.87
C GLY A 26 10.67 -14.34 -1.39
N GLY A 27 9.56 -13.82 -0.85
CA GLY A 27 9.20 -13.90 0.57
C GLY A 27 9.01 -12.51 1.19
N GLY A 28 8.53 -12.42 2.43
CA GLY A 28 8.17 -11.13 3.06
C GLY A 28 9.39 -10.32 3.50
N GLU A 29 9.76 -9.30 2.73
CA GLU A 29 10.88 -8.38 3.04
C GLU A 29 10.60 -6.91 2.69
N VAL A 30 9.37 -6.57 2.29
CA VAL A 30 9.05 -5.20 1.89
C VAL A 30 8.93 -4.32 3.14
N GLY A 31 9.90 -3.41 3.32
CA GLY A 31 9.91 -2.44 4.42
C GLY A 31 9.20 -1.11 4.12
N LEU A 32 8.84 -0.86 2.86
CA LEU A 32 8.11 0.33 2.42
C LEU A 32 7.14 0.00 1.29
N PHE A 33 5.87 0.35 1.49
CA PHE A 33 4.80 0.27 0.50
C PHE A 33 4.24 1.67 0.27
N ILE A 34 4.17 2.08 -1.00
CA ILE A 34 3.60 3.37 -1.41
C ILE A 34 2.40 3.10 -2.31
N PHE A 35 1.25 3.62 -1.91
CA PHE A 35 0.03 3.60 -2.69
C PHE A 35 -0.26 4.99 -3.25
N ASP A 36 -0.12 5.12 -4.56
CA ASP A 36 -0.54 6.28 -5.33
C ASP A 36 -1.24 5.77 -6.60
N ALA A 37 -2.49 5.34 -6.44
CA ALA A 37 -3.26 4.70 -7.50
C ALA A 37 -4.71 5.21 -7.52
N ASP A 38 -5.68 4.32 -7.72
CA ASP A 38 -7.10 4.63 -7.62
C ASP A 38 -7.56 4.72 -6.14
N SER A 39 -8.86 4.69 -5.85
CA SER A 39 -9.36 4.80 -4.49
C SER A 39 -9.41 3.49 -3.70
N ASN A 40 -8.97 2.36 -4.25
CA ASN A 40 -9.16 1.03 -3.67
C ASN A 40 -7.90 0.50 -2.99
N VAL A 41 -7.55 1.10 -1.86
CA VAL A 41 -6.39 0.72 -1.03
C VAL A 41 -6.53 -0.71 -0.52
N HIS A 42 -7.73 -1.13 -0.11
CA HIS A 42 -7.96 -2.47 0.41
C HIS A 42 -7.54 -3.55 -0.58
N ARG A 43 -7.97 -3.44 -1.85
CA ARG A 43 -7.63 -4.40 -2.89
C ARG A 43 -6.13 -4.63 -3.01
N ASP A 44 -5.35 -3.56 -3.02
CA ASP A 44 -3.90 -3.65 -3.19
C ASP A 44 -3.21 -4.17 -1.91
N LEU A 45 -3.67 -3.78 -0.73
CA LEU A 45 -3.19 -4.37 0.53
C LEU A 45 -3.58 -5.85 0.67
N ASP A 46 -4.73 -6.28 0.16
CA ASP A 46 -5.10 -7.70 0.09
C ASP A 46 -4.20 -8.46 -0.90
N CYS A 47 -3.78 -7.81 -2.00
CA CYS A 47 -2.88 -8.42 -2.98
C CYS A 47 -1.45 -8.59 -2.48
N TYR A 48 -0.96 -7.70 -1.61
CA TYR A 48 0.47 -7.62 -1.27
C TYR A 48 0.78 -7.67 0.23
N GLY A 49 -0.21 -7.61 1.10
CA GLY A 49 -0.04 -7.49 2.56
C GLY A 49 0.77 -8.61 3.20
N ASP A 50 0.78 -9.80 2.58
CA ASP A 50 1.58 -10.94 3.02
C ASP A 50 3.08 -10.82 2.67
N LEU A 51 3.42 -9.94 1.73
CA LEU A 51 4.80 -9.59 1.35
C LEU A 51 5.39 -8.47 2.20
N LEU A 52 4.54 -7.71 2.90
CA LEU A 52 4.97 -6.61 3.77
C LEU A 52 5.60 -7.16 5.05
N SER A 53 6.75 -6.62 5.42
CA SER A 53 7.39 -6.93 6.69
C SER A 53 6.55 -6.44 7.87
N ASP A 54 6.78 -6.99 9.06
CA ASP A 54 6.27 -6.40 10.29
C ASP A 54 6.77 -4.95 10.39
N ASN A 55 5.89 -4.04 10.76
CA ASN A 55 6.17 -2.60 10.83
C ASN A 55 6.62 -1.99 9.49
N CYS A 56 6.28 -2.61 8.35
CA CYS A 56 6.48 -2.02 7.02
C CYS A 56 5.86 -0.62 7.00
N TRP A 57 6.61 0.36 6.51
CA TRP A 57 6.09 1.70 6.30
C TRP A 57 5.05 1.69 5.20
N VAL A 58 3.93 2.34 5.44
CA VAL A 58 2.85 2.47 4.47
C VAL A 58 2.59 3.95 4.25
N VAL A 59 2.66 4.37 2.99
CA VAL A 59 2.40 5.74 2.54
C VAL A 59 1.26 5.69 1.54
N ILE A 60 0.21 6.47 1.77
CA ILE A 60 -1.00 6.45 0.93
C ILE A 60 -1.31 7.88 0.53
N ASP A 61 -1.23 8.16 -0.77
CA ASP A 61 -1.53 9.48 -1.30
C ASP A 61 -3.05 9.74 -1.41
N ASP A 62 -3.43 11.01 -1.46
CA ASP A 62 -4.83 11.47 -1.54
C ASP A 62 -5.75 11.07 -0.36
N TYR A 63 -5.20 10.82 0.82
CA TYR A 63 -6.00 10.59 2.04
C TYR A 63 -6.89 11.79 2.40
N PHE A 64 -6.38 13.01 2.19
CA PHE A 64 -7.20 14.21 2.09
C PHE A 64 -6.96 14.86 0.74
N GLY A 65 -8.00 15.37 0.09
CA GLY A 65 -7.84 16.08 -1.17
C GLY A 65 -9.16 16.43 -1.85
N PRO A 66 -9.14 17.40 -2.78
CA PRO A 66 -10.29 17.69 -3.64
C PRO A 66 -10.40 16.60 -4.71
N GLY A 67 -11.37 15.69 -4.58
CA GLY A 67 -11.60 14.69 -5.62
C GLY A 67 -12.50 13.55 -5.18
N ALA A 68 -13.04 12.83 -6.17
CA ALA A 68 -13.88 11.65 -5.93
C ALA A 68 -13.08 10.47 -5.33
N LYS A 69 -11.75 10.48 -5.44
CA LYS A 69 -10.85 9.43 -4.89
C LYS A 69 -10.72 9.51 -3.37
N ALA A 70 -10.62 10.71 -2.80
CA ALA A 70 -10.19 10.89 -1.41
C ALA A 70 -11.17 10.31 -0.38
N ALA A 71 -12.48 10.55 -0.55
CA ALA A 71 -13.49 10.07 0.41
C ALA A 71 -13.55 8.53 0.52
N PRO A 72 -13.67 7.76 -0.58
CA PRO A 72 -13.67 6.30 -0.51
C PRO A 72 -12.32 5.72 -0.10
N LEU A 73 -11.21 6.36 -0.48
CA LEU A 73 -9.86 5.96 -0.05
C LEU A 73 -9.71 6.12 1.47
N ARG A 74 -10.07 7.30 2.00
CA ARG A 74 -9.99 7.59 3.43
C ARG A 74 -10.83 6.62 4.26
N ALA A 75 -12.06 6.32 3.83
CA ALA A 75 -12.93 5.39 4.54
C ALA A 75 -12.28 4.00 4.71
N GLN A 76 -11.57 3.51 3.70
CA GLN A 76 -10.85 2.23 3.75
C GLN A 76 -9.62 2.30 4.66
N VAL A 77 -8.86 3.39 4.59
CA VAL A 77 -7.69 3.58 5.48
C VAL A 77 -8.13 3.69 6.94
N ASP A 78 -9.22 4.41 7.22
CA ASP A 78 -9.84 4.51 8.55
C ASP A 78 -10.30 3.13 9.06
N GLU A 79 -10.91 2.31 8.19
CA GLU A 79 -11.34 0.95 8.53
C GLU A 79 -10.15 0.04 8.89
N LEU A 80 -9.11 0.05 8.07
CA LEU A 80 -7.87 -0.71 8.33
C LEU A 80 -7.18 -0.28 9.62
N ALA A 81 -7.19 1.02 9.91
CA ALA A 81 -6.65 1.55 11.16
C ALA A 81 -7.50 1.10 12.37
N ALA A 82 -8.82 1.17 12.26
CA ALA A 82 -9.74 0.69 13.30
C ALA A 82 -9.61 -0.82 13.54
N ALA A 83 -9.33 -1.60 12.50
CA ALA A 83 -9.06 -3.03 12.56
C ALA A 83 -7.66 -3.38 13.12
N GLY A 84 -6.83 -2.37 13.41
CA GLY A 84 -5.46 -2.55 13.90
C GLY A 84 -4.49 -3.08 12.85
N GLN A 85 -4.85 -3.05 11.56
CA GLN A 85 -3.98 -3.46 10.45
C GLN A 85 -3.06 -2.33 9.99
N LEU A 86 -3.47 -1.08 10.24
CA LEU A 86 -2.64 0.10 10.04
C LEU A 86 -2.46 0.85 11.36
N LEU A 87 -1.21 1.18 11.70
CA LEU A 87 -0.86 2.06 12.80
C LEU A 87 -0.62 3.47 12.25
N PRO A 88 -1.50 4.46 12.52
CA PRO A 88 -1.36 5.81 11.98
C PRO A 88 -0.26 6.59 12.71
N PHE A 89 0.62 7.24 11.95
CA PHE A 89 1.55 8.24 12.47
C PHE A 89 1.05 9.66 12.24
N GLY A 90 0.33 9.86 11.13
CA GLY A 90 -0.30 11.12 10.79
C GLY A 90 -0.45 11.28 9.29
N TYR A 91 -0.58 12.52 8.87
CA TYR A 91 -0.61 12.91 7.46
C TYR A 91 0.25 14.16 7.26
N TYR A 92 0.80 14.32 6.06
CA TYR A 92 1.71 15.41 5.73
C TYR A 92 1.38 16.03 4.38
N GLY A 93 1.76 17.31 4.20
CA GLY A 93 1.64 18.02 2.94
C GLY A 93 0.20 18.13 2.44
N TRP A 94 -0.02 17.69 1.19
CA TRP A 94 -1.29 17.80 0.47
C TRP A 94 -2.31 16.72 0.83
N GLY A 95 -2.14 16.04 1.98
CA GLY A 95 -3.06 15.02 2.46
C GLY A 95 -2.56 13.59 2.24
N THR A 96 -1.24 13.38 2.19
CA THR A 96 -0.66 12.03 2.16
C THR A 96 -0.65 11.43 3.56
N TRP A 97 -1.22 10.24 3.72
CA TRP A 97 -1.23 9.49 4.98
C TRP A 97 0.06 8.69 5.15
N VAL A 98 0.55 8.63 6.39
CA VAL A 98 1.77 7.88 6.75
C VAL A 98 1.53 7.07 8.02
N GLY A 99 1.96 5.81 7.99
CA GLY A 99 1.90 4.92 9.13
C GLY A 99 2.60 3.59 8.87
N GLN A 100 2.19 2.55 9.59
CA GLN A 100 2.81 1.23 9.51
C GLN A 100 1.79 0.11 9.33
N TRP A 101 2.19 -0.89 8.56
CA TRP A 101 1.49 -2.17 8.46
C TRP A 101 1.72 -3.01 9.71
N GLN A 102 0.64 -3.59 10.24
CA GLN A 102 0.66 -4.50 11.38
C GLN A 102 0.27 -5.89 10.88
N ARG A 103 1.28 -6.75 10.73
CA ARG A 103 1.07 -8.16 10.39
C ARG A 103 0.38 -8.84 11.57
N LYS A 104 -0.67 -9.59 11.29
CA LYS A 104 -1.36 -10.43 12.28
C LYS A 104 -0.64 -11.74 12.51
#